data_AF-A0A2P5HUF8-F1
#
_entry.id   AF-A0A2P5HUF8-F1
#
_cell.length_a   1.000
_cell.length_b   1.000
_cell.length_c   1.000
_cell.angle_alpha   90.00
_cell.angle_beta   90.00
_cell.angle_gamma   90.00
#
_symmetry.space_group_name_H-M   'P 1'
#
loop_
_entity.id
_entity.type
_entity.pdbx_description
1 polymer ?
#
loop_
_entity_poly.entity_id
_entity_poly.type
_entity_poly.pdbx_seq_one_letter_code
_entity_poly.pdbx_strand_id
1 'polypeptide(L)'
;MLTAWIHEDCLDNELMESYLAVNDYKWYADSALTTTIPEADVRQGDHFRRYVVPEFHYVHCAYMWEMQMRAWKMARAIDQRIWDIDHSTHCVTEGVSAVLL
;
A
#
# COMPACT_ATOMS: atom_id res chain seq x y z
N MET A 1 1.87 -0.46 3.61
CA MET A 1 2.78 -0.27 2.46
C MET A 1 2.77 1.17 1.98
N LEU A 2 3.22 2.11 2.81
CA LEU A 2 3.54 3.53 2.56
C LEU A 2 2.89 4.23 1.33
N THR A 3 1.56 4.05 1.23
CA THR A 3 0.51 4.56 0.32
C THR A 3 -0.11 5.92 0.55
N ALA A 4 -0.21 6.27 1.82
CA ALA A 4 -0.89 7.44 2.35
C ALA A 4 -0.68 7.44 3.87
N TRP A 5 -0.99 8.55 4.52
CA TRP A 5 -1.22 8.55 5.96
C TRP A 5 -2.45 7.70 6.33
N ILE A 6 -2.32 6.93 7.42
CA ILE A 6 -3.36 6.09 8.03
C ILE A 6 -3.41 6.41 9.53
N HIS A 7 -4.62 6.55 10.09
CA HIS A 7 -4.80 6.79 11.53
C HIS A 7 -4.28 5.60 12.36
N GLU A 8 -3.68 5.88 13.52
CA GLU A 8 -3.02 4.86 14.36
C GLU A 8 -3.94 3.72 14.81
N ASP A 9 -5.22 4.00 15.05
CA ASP A 9 -6.22 2.97 15.40
C ASP A 9 -6.42 1.91 14.30
N CYS A 10 -6.23 2.31 13.04
CA CYS A 10 -6.39 1.46 11.85
C CYS A 10 -5.07 0.82 11.39
N LEU A 11 -3.92 1.33 11.84
CA LEU A 11 -2.61 0.91 11.36
C LEU A 11 -2.12 -0.34 12.10
N ASP A 12 -1.85 -1.41 11.35
CA ASP A 12 -1.09 -2.55 11.84
C ASP A 12 0.40 -2.34 11.54
N ASN A 13 1.11 -1.69 12.46
CA ASN A 13 2.54 -1.35 12.31
C ASN A 13 3.42 -2.60 12.16
N GLU A 14 3.15 -3.66 12.91
CA GLU A 14 3.93 -4.90 12.84
C GLU A 14 3.82 -5.52 11.45
N LEU A 15 2.61 -5.61 10.92
CA LEU A 15 2.36 -6.10 9.57
C LEU A 15 2.99 -5.18 8.51
N MET A 16 2.89 -3.87 8.69
CA MET A 16 3.51 -2.93 7.76
C MET A 16 5.03 -3.12 7.71
N GLU A 17 5.71 -3.19 8.85
CA GLU A 17 7.16 -3.39 8.87
C GLU A 17 7.54 -4.77 8.31
N SER A 18 6.76 -5.82 8.57
CA SER A 18 7.06 -7.16 8.04
C SER A 18 7.02 -7.19 6.51
N TYR A 19 6.08 -6.47 5.89
CA TYR A 19 6.02 -6.35 4.44
C TYR A 19 7.14 -5.46 3.89
N LEU A 20 7.47 -4.34 4.55
CA LEU A 20 8.57 -3.46 4.13
C LEU A 20 9.92 -4.17 4.18
N ALA A 21 10.11 -5.11 5.12
CA ALA A 21 11.36 -5.86 5.26
C ALA A 21 11.63 -6.87 4.13
N VAL A 22 10.65 -7.19 3.28
CA VAL A 22 10.79 -8.19 2.21
C VAL A 22 11.70 -7.70 1.08
N ASN A 23 11.77 -6.39 0.83
CA ASN A 23 12.53 -5.83 -0.28
C ASN A 23 12.96 -4.37 -0.03
N ASP A 24 13.96 -3.89 -0.77
CA ASP A 24 14.36 -2.47 -0.81
C ASP A 24 13.41 -1.69 -1.73
N TYR A 25 12.22 -1.36 -1.21
CA TYR A 25 11.20 -0.65 -1.96
C TYR A 25 11.57 0.81 -2.20
N LYS A 26 11.16 1.33 -3.37
CA LYS A 26 11.42 2.70 -3.79
C LYS A 26 10.14 3.41 -4.19
N TRP A 27 10.09 4.69 -3.87
CA TRP A 27 9.02 5.60 -4.23
C TRP A 27 9.61 6.72 -5.07
N TYR A 28 8.79 7.24 -5.99
CA TYR A 28 9.23 8.22 -6.97
C TYR A 28 8.29 9.42 -7.02
N ALA A 29 8.84 10.60 -7.25
CA ALA A 29 8.09 11.85 -7.38
C ALA A 29 7.50 12.02 -8.79
N ASP A 30 7.98 11.26 -9.78
CA ASP A 30 7.57 11.31 -11.18
C ASP A 30 7.17 9.94 -11.73
N SER A 31 6.29 9.97 -12.74
CA SER A 31 5.80 8.75 -13.42
C SER A 31 6.85 8.07 -14.28
N ALA A 32 7.97 8.73 -14.59
CA ALA A 32 9.08 8.12 -15.31
C ALA A 32 10.02 7.34 -14.36
N LEU A 33 9.73 7.32 -13.05
CA LEU A 33 10.48 6.60 -12.02
C LEU A 33 11.95 7.04 -11.94
N THR A 34 12.22 8.34 -12.09
CA THR A 34 13.58 8.88 -12.15
C THR A 34 14.02 9.60 -10.86
N THR A 35 13.08 10.16 -10.12
CA THR A 35 13.32 10.99 -8.94
C THR A 35 12.87 10.24 -7.69
N THR A 36 13.80 9.61 -6.98
CA THR A 36 13.50 8.83 -5.77
C THR A 36 13.13 9.72 -4.58
N ILE A 37 12.13 9.29 -3.81
CA ILE A 37 11.75 9.89 -2.53
C ILE A 37 12.36 9.06 -1.40
N PRO A 38 13.06 9.66 -0.42
CA PRO A 38 13.56 8.96 0.75
C PRO A 38 12.43 8.30 1.55
N GLU A 39 12.60 7.05 1.99
CA GLU A 39 11.60 6.33 2.79
C GLU A 39 11.17 7.10 4.04
N ALA A 40 12.12 7.78 4.71
CA ALA A 40 11.87 8.62 5.87
C ALA A 40 10.83 9.72 5.59
N ASP A 41 10.80 10.24 4.35
CA ASP A 41 9.78 11.19 3.94
C ASP A 41 8.46 10.46 3.70
N VAL A 42 8.48 9.34 2.97
CA VAL A 42 7.26 8.57 2.65
C VAL A 42 6.51 8.12 3.91
N ARG A 43 7.24 7.78 4.99
CA ARG A 43 6.70 7.40 6.31
C ARG A 43 5.90 8.50 7.01
N GLN A 44 6.13 9.76 6.68
CA GLN A 44 5.36 10.88 7.25
C GLN A 44 3.92 10.90 6.72
N GLY A 45 3.65 10.26 5.58
CA GLY A 45 2.32 10.13 5.01
C GLY A 45 1.77 11.40 4.34
N ASP A 46 2.48 12.53 4.41
CA ASP A 46 2.10 13.85 3.87
C ASP A 46 2.46 14.05 2.40
N HIS A 47 2.19 13.05 1.55
CA HIS A 47 2.57 13.08 0.13
C HIS A 47 1.34 12.92 -0.77
N PHE A 48 1.05 13.93 -1.58
CA PHE A 48 -0.13 13.96 -2.46
C PHE A 48 -0.09 12.91 -3.59
N ARG A 49 1.10 12.61 -4.15
CA ARG A 49 1.24 11.61 -5.21
C ARG A 49 2.66 11.04 -5.23
N ARG A 50 2.75 9.71 -5.21
CA ARG A 50 4.00 8.95 -5.37
C ARG A 50 3.79 7.91 -6.46
N TYR A 51 4.84 7.62 -7.19
CA TYR A 51 4.88 6.57 -8.20
C TYR A 51 5.71 5.41 -7.67
N VAL A 52 5.35 4.20 -8.06
CA VAL A 52 5.94 2.95 -7.59
C VAL A 52 6.09 2.01 -8.78
N VAL A 53 7.03 1.07 -8.67
CA VAL A 53 7.14 0.00 -9.67
C VAL A 53 5.95 -0.98 -9.55
N PRO A 54 5.57 -1.67 -10.64
CA PRO A 54 4.44 -2.61 -10.61
C PRO A 54 4.54 -3.68 -9.53
N GLU A 55 5.74 -4.19 -9.25
CA GLU A 55 5.97 -5.23 -8.24
C GLU A 55 5.63 -4.73 -6.83
N PHE A 56 5.96 -3.48 -6.51
CA PHE A 56 5.56 -2.85 -5.25
C PHE A 56 4.03 -2.79 -5.15
N HIS A 57 3.37 -2.45 -6.25
CA HIS A 57 1.92 -2.26 -6.27
C HIS A 57 1.16 -3.57 -5.96
N TYR A 58 1.60 -4.70 -6.50
CA TYR A 58 1.01 -6.01 -6.17
C TYR A 58 1.20 -6.38 -4.70
N VAL A 59 2.39 -6.14 -4.14
CA VAL A 59 2.66 -6.40 -2.71
C VAL A 59 1.86 -5.44 -1.82
N HIS A 60 1.70 -4.18 -2.23
CA HIS A 60 0.83 -3.21 -1.55
C HIS A 60 -0.61 -3.71 -1.49
N CYS A 61 -1.16 -4.19 -2.61
CA CYS A 61 -2.50 -4.76 -2.66
C CYS A 61 -2.66 -5.97 -1.72
N ALA A 62 -1.72 -6.92 -1.73
CA ALA A 62 -1.75 -8.07 -0.82
C ALA A 62 -1.70 -7.65 0.66
N TYR A 63 -0.84 -6.69 1.00
CA TYR A 63 -0.76 -6.10 2.34
C TYR A 63 -2.09 -5.48 2.79
N MET A 64 -2.75 -4.70 1.92
CA MET A 64 -4.01 -4.03 2.26
C MET A 64 -5.12 -5.05 2.53
N TRP A 65 -5.18 -6.13 1.75
CA TRP A 65 -6.09 -7.25 1.98
C TRP A 65 -5.82 -7.96 3.31
N GLU A 66 -4.57 -8.26 3.64
CA GLU A 66 -4.24 -8.91 4.91
C GLU A 66 -4.55 -7.99 6.11
N MET A 67 -4.19 -6.71 6.02
CA MET A 67 -4.48 -5.73 7.06
C MET A 67 -5.99 -5.60 7.30
N GLN A 68 -6.78 -5.56 6.22
CA GLN A 68 -8.23 -5.57 6.28
C GLN A 68 -8.75 -6.81 7.03
N MET A 69 -8.29 -8.00 6.65
CA MET A 69 -8.75 -9.27 7.24
C MET A 69 -8.36 -9.38 8.73
N ARG A 70 -7.17 -8.91 9.11
CA ARG A 70 -6.72 -8.87 10.51
C ARG A 70 -7.58 -7.91 11.33
N ALA A 71 -7.85 -6.71 10.82
CA ALA A 71 -8.70 -5.73 11.50
C ALA A 71 -10.12 -6.27 11.72
N TRP A 72 -10.72 -6.92 10.72
CA TRP A 72 -12.02 -7.61 10.86
C TRP A 72 -12.00 -8.68 11.96
N LYS A 73 -11.02 -9.59 11.92
CA LYS A 73 -10.90 -10.68 12.90
C LYS A 73 -10.73 -10.18 14.33
N MET A 74 -10.06 -9.04 14.50
CA MET A 74 -9.77 -8.43 15.80
C MET A 74 -10.81 -7.39 16.24
N ALA A 75 -11.86 -7.15 15.44
CA ALA A 75 -12.82 -6.08 15.66
C ALA A 75 -12.17 -4.69 15.87
N ARG A 76 -11.12 -4.40 15.09
CA ARG A 76 -10.42 -3.10 15.10
C ARG A 76 -10.98 -2.16 14.03
N ALA A 77 -10.66 -0.88 14.17
CA ALA A 77 -10.96 0.12 13.15
C ALA A 77 -10.27 -0.23 11.82
N ILE A 78 -10.94 0.11 10.72
CA ILE A 78 -10.49 -0.15 9.36
C ILE A 78 -10.35 1.22 8.68
N ASP A 79 -9.22 1.47 8.03
CA ASP A 79 -9.04 2.70 7.28
C ASP A 79 -10.00 2.76 6.08
N GLN A 80 -10.61 3.94 5.87
CA GLN A 80 -11.66 4.14 4.86
C GLN A 80 -11.21 3.78 3.45
N ARG A 81 -9.93 3.95 3.10
CA ARG A 81 -9.42 3.64 1.77
C ARG A 81 -9.33 2.14 1.55
N ILE A 82 -9.23 1.36 2.61
CA ILE A 82 -9.17 -0.11 2.57
C ILE A 82 -10.58 -0.68 2.47
N TRP A 83 -11.50 -0.06 3.21
CA TRP A 83 -12.92 -0.41 3.19
C TRP A 83 -13.58 -0.09 1.85
N ASP A 84 -13.02 0.84 1.08
CA ASP A 84 -13.52 1.20 -0.25
C ASP A 84 -13.46 -0.01 -1.20
N ILE A 85 -14.65 -0.43 -1.67
CA ILE A 85 -14.80 -1.55 -2.58
C ILE A 85 -14.14 -1.26 -3.94
N ASP A 86 -14.07 0.00 -4.36
CA ASP A 86 -13.42 0.37 -5.62
C ASP A 86 -11.91 0.15 -5.51
N HIS A 87 -11.31 0.47 -4.36
CA HIS A 87 -9.89 0.21 -4.11
C HIS A 87 -9.58 -1.30 -4.07
N SER A 88 -10.45 -2.09 -3.43
CA SER A 88 -10.34 -3.54 -3.40
C SER A 88 -10.50 -4.17 -4.80
N THR A 89 -11.43 -3.66 -5.60
CA THR A 89 -11.73 -4.15 -6.96
C THR A 89 -10.59 -3.82 -7.92
N HIS A 90 -10.03 -2.61 -7.82
CA HIS A 90 -8.85 -2.16 -8.56
C HIS A 90 -7.69 -3.15 -8.45
N CYS A 91 -7.38 -3.61 -7.23
CA CYS A 91 -6.33 -4.60 -6.99
C CYS A 91 -6.59 -5.93 -7.72
N VAL A 92 -7.85 -6.35 -7.82
CA VAL A 92 -8.23 -7.56 -8.55
C VAL A 92 -8.10 -7.35 -10.06
N THR A 93 -8.59 -6.22 -10.58
CA THR A 93 -8.63 -5.98 -12.03
C THR A 93 -7.27 -5.68 -12.63
N GLU A 94 -6.39 -4.96 -11.92
CA GLU A 94 -5.03 -4.70 -12.40
C GLU A 94 -4.18 -5.98 -12.45
N GLY A 95 -4.33 -6.87 -11.47
CA GLY A 95 -3.68 -8.18 -11.48
C GLY A 95 -4.17 -9.09 -12.62
N VAL A 96 -5.44 -8.99 -13.01
CA VAL A 96 -6.03 -9.78 -14.11
C VAL A 96 -5.56 -9.28 -15.48
N SER A 97 -5.39 -7.98 -15.68
CA SER A 97 -4.84 -7.43 -16.94
C SER A 97 -3.39 -7.86 -17.20
N ALA A 98 -2.61 -8.15 -16.17
CA ALA A 98 -1.22 -8.62 -16.30
C ALA A 98 -1.08 -10.11 -16.64
N VAL A 99 -2.15 -10.91 -16.47
CA VAL A 99 -2.13 -12.38 -16.69
C VAL A 99 -2.77 -12.78 -18.04
N LEU A 100 -3.51 -11.86 -18.68
CA LEU A 100 -4.21 -12.09 -19.95
C LEU A 100 -3.51 -11.52 -21.19
N LEU A 101 -2.23 -11.15 -21.08
CA LEU A 101 -1.32 -10.76 -22.17
C LEU A 101 -0.09 -11.66 -22.17
#